data_AF-A0A920UHU8-F1
#
_entry.id   AF-A0A920UHU8-F1
#
_cell.length_a   1.000
_cell.length_b   1.000
_cell.length_c   1.000
_cell.angle_alpha   90.00
_cell.angle_beta   90.00
_cell.angle_gamma   90.00
#
_symmetry.space_group_name_H-M   'P 1'
#
loop_
_entity.id
_entity.type
_entity.pdbx_description
1 polymer ?
#
loop_
_entity_poly.entity_id
_entity_poly.type
_entity_poly.pdbx_seq_one_letter_code
_entity_poly.pdbx_strand_id
1 'polypeptide(L)' 'MADLMKSVLTALGEKNCHLVGHSMGTLICQLISVRFPSMVKSLTLFGPMLEPPIEQDQP' A
#
# COMPACT_ATOMS: atom_id res chain seq x y z
N MET A 1 7.52 -4.76 -0.01
CA MET A 1 6.43 -4.39 -0.95
C MET A 1 6.40 -2.89 -1.27
N ALA A 2 6.34 -1.97 -0.29
CA ALA A 2 6.27 -0.53 -0.59
C ALA A 2 7.47 0.01 -1.40
N ASP A 3 8.70 -0.42 -1.10
CA ASP A 3 9.88 -0.01 -1.89
C ASP A 3 9.82 -0.50 -3.34
N LEU A 4 9.34 -1.73 -3.56
CA LEU A 4 9.13 -2.26 -4.89
C LEU A 4 8.10 -1.42 -5.67
N MET A 5 7.00 -1.06 -5.02
CA MET A 5 5.98 -0.20 -5.63
C MET A 5 6.52 1.20 -5.95
N LYS A 6 7.38 1.76 -5.10
CA LYS A 6 8.10 3.01 -5.41
C LYS A 6 9.01 2.86 -6.64
N SER A 7 9.75 1.76 -6.75
CA SER A 7 10.60 1.49 -7.91
C SER A 7 9.79 1.35 -9.20
N VAL A 8 8.64 0.68 -9.15
CA VAL A 8 7.71 0.56 -10.29
C VAL A 8 7.20 1.93 -10.73
N LEU A 9 6.71 2.76 -9.81
CA LEU A 9 6.25 4.12 -10.12
C LEU A 9 7.36 4.98 -10.72
N THR A 10 8.58 4.88 -10.17
CA THR A 10 9.75 5.59 -10.70
C THR A 10 10.09 5.13 -12.12
N ALA A 11 10.05 3.82 -12.38
CA ALA A 11 10.32 3.26 -13.71
C ALA A 11 9.26 3.67 -14.74
N LEU A 12 8.02 3.92 -14.30
CA LEU A 12 6.93 4.46 -15.13
C LEU A 12 7.01 5.99 -15.32
N GLY A 13 7.97 6.67 -14.68
CA GLY A 13 8.09 8.14 -14.70
C GLY A 13 7.03 8.87 -13.86
N GLU A 14 6.26 8.13 -13.05
CA GLU A 14 5.17 8.66 -12.25
C GLU A 14 5.65 9.15 -10.89
N LYS A 15 5.40 10.44 -10.61
CA LYS A 15 5.78 11.07 -9.33
C LYS A 15 4.79 10.77 -8.21
N ASN A 16 3.51 10.62 -8.55
CA ASN A 16 2.44 10.33 -7.60
C ASN A 16 1.16 9.81 -8.29
N CYS A 17 0.41 8.98 -7.58
CA CYS A 17 -0.77 8.30 -8.12
C CYS A 17 -1.91 8.20 -7.10
N HIS A 18 -3.10 7.83 -7.58
CA HIS A 18 -4.23 7.45 -6.73
C HIS A 18 -4.11 5.97 -6.40
N LEU A 19 -4.15 5.62 -5.12
CA LEU A 19 -4.06 4.24 -4.67
C LEU A 19 -5.45 3.68 -4.36
N VAL A 20 -5.75 2.52 -4.96
CA VAL A 20 -6.98 1.79 -4.71
C VAL A 20 -6.63 0.38 -4.27
N GLY A 21 -7.04 0.00 -3.05
CA GLY A 21 -6.77 -1.30 -2.46
C GLY A 21 -8.05 -2.08 -2.17
N HIS A 22 -7.99 -3.40 -2.29
CA HIS A 22 -9.03 -4.34 -1.88
C HIS A 22 -8.41 -5.51 -1.12
N SER A 23 -9.05 -5.99 -0.05
CA SER A 23 -8.54 -7.08 0.80
C SER A 23 -7.10 -6.78 1.28
N MET A 24 -6.14 -7.69 1.16
CA MET A 24 -4.72 -7.44 1.51
C MET A 24 -4.11 -6.23 0.79
N GLY A 25 -4.61 -5.88 -0.41
CA GLY A 25 -4.17 -4.69 -1.14
C GLY A 25 -4.38 -3.39 -0.36
N THR A 26 -5.31 -3.36 0.60
CA THR A 26 -5.51 -2.19 1.47
C THR A 26 -4.33 -1.99 2.42
N LEU A 27 -3.72 -3.06 2.95
CA LEU A 27 -2.51 -2.97 3.79
C LEU A 27 -1.32 -2.43 3.01
N ILE A 28 -1.15 -2.88 1.76
CA ILE A 28 -0.07 -2.40 0.88
C ILE A 28 -0.26 -0.90 0.60
N CYS A 29 -1.48 -0.47 0.24
CA CYS A 29 -1.75 0.94 -0.04
C CYS A 29 -1.55 1.82 1.20
N GLN A 30 -1.95 1.34 2.38
CA GLN A 30 -1.68 2.02 3.66
C GLN A 30 -0.17 2.13 3.93
N LEU A 31 0.58 1.04 3.76
CA LEU A 31 2.04 1.01 3.97
C LEU A 31 2.77 2.00 3.06
N ILE A 32 2.36 2.10 1.78
CA ILE A 32 2.92 3.09 0.84
C ILE A 32 2.56 4.52 1.28
N SER A 33 1.31 4.74 1.69
CA SER A 33 0.83 6.07 2.12
C SER A 33 1.58 6.59 3.35
N VAL A 34 1.94 5.72 4.30
CA VAL A 34 2.74 6.08 5.47
C VAL A 34 4.21 6.30 5.12
N ARG A 35 4.82 5.41 4.33
CA ARG A 35 6.26 5.48 4.03
C ARG A 35 6.64 6.52 2.98
N PHE A 36 5.75 6.77 2.01
CA PHE A 36 5.99 7.65 0.86
C PHE A 36 4.79 8.57 0.59
N PRO A 37 4.38 9.41 1.55
CA PRO A 37 3.14 10.20 1.44
C PRO A 37 3.10 11.13 0.22
N SER A 38 4.25 11.67 -0.20
CA SER A 38 4.34 12.53 -1.39
C SER A 38 4.01 11.83 -2.71
N MET A 39 4.01 10.49 -2.74
CA MET A 39 3.67 9.67 -3.90
C MET A 39 2.17 9.35 -3.99
N VAL A 40 1.35 9.75 -3.01
CA VAL A 40 -0.07 9.37 -2.93
C VAL A 40 -0.96 10.60 -3.05
N LYS A 41 -1.74 10.69 -4.14
CA LYS A 41 -2.73 11.75 -4.37
C LYS A 41 -4.04 11.52 -3.62
N SER A 42 -4.49 10.27 -3.56
CA SER A 42 -5.65 9.84 -2.77
C SER A 42 -5.55 8.35 -2.45
N LEU A 43 -6.33 7.93 -1.46
CA LEU A 43 -6.40 6.55 -1.00
C LEU A 43 -7.85 6.10 -0.94
N THR A 44 -8.18 5.00 -1.62
CA THR A 44 -9.50 4.36 -1.57
C THR A 44 -9.34 2.90 -1.15
N LEU A 45 -10.02 2.49 -0.08
CA LEU A 45 -9.88 1.17 0.52
C LEU A 45 -11.24 0.44 0.51
N PHE A 46 -11.30 -0.69 -0.18
CA PHE A 46 -12.48 -1.56 -0.21
C PHE A 46 -12.26 -2.78 0.69
N GLY A 47 -13.13 -2.95 1.69
CA GLY A 47 -12.98 -4.01 2.70
C GLY A 47 -11.64 -3.91 3.44
N PRO A 48 -11.36 -2.79 4.14
CA PRO A 48 -10.06 -2.49 4.70
C PRO A 48 -9.61 -3.54 5.71
N MET A 49 -8.52 -4.22 5.38
CA MET A 49 -7.70 -4.94 6.35
C MET A 49 -6.77 -3.91 7.02
N LEU A 50 -6.95 -3.71 8.32
CA LEU A 50 -6.24 -2.69 9.11
C LEU A 50 -5.01 -3.25 9.83
N GLU A 51 -5.06 -4.52 10.23
CA GLU A 51 -3.94 -5.24 10.79
C GLU A 51 -3.61 -6.44 9.90
N PRO A 52 -2.32 -6.74 9.66
CA PRO A 52 -1.95 -8.06 9.18
C PRO A 52 -2.49 -9.10 10.17
N PRO A 53 -2.77 -10.34 9.73
CA PRO A 53 -3.12 -11.40 10.67
C PRO A 53 -2.04 -11.43 11.76
N ILE A 54 -2.43 -11.35 13.04
CA ILE A 54 -1.54 -11.79 14.11
C ILE A 54 -1.09 -13.19 13.72
N GLU A 55 0.22 -13.39 13.61
CA GLU A 55 0.79 -14.72 13.51
C GLU A 55 0.33 -15.45 14.77
N GLN A 56 -0.72 -16.26 14.63
CA GLN A 56 -1.14 -17.12 15.72
C GLN A 56 0.00 -18.10 15.89
N ASP A 57 0.66 -18.07 17.05
CA ASP A 57 1.64 -19.07 17.48
C ASP A 57 1.10 -20.44 17.04
N GLN A 58 1.67 -20.96 15.96
CA GLN A 58 1.29 -22.23 15.39
C GLN A 58 1.94 -23.27 16.31
N PRO A 59 1.19 -24.22 16.89
CA PRO A 59 1.70 -25.11 17.92
C PRO A 59 2.89 -25.96 17.44
#